data_AF-A0AAW0XYY0-F1
#
_entry.id   AF-A0AAW0XYY0-F1
#
_cell.length_a   1.000
_cell.length_b   1.000
_cell.length_c   1.000
_cell.angle_alpha   90.00
_cell.angle_beta   90.00
_cell.angle_gamma   90.00
#
_symmetry.space_group_name_H-M   'P 1'
#
loop_
_entity.id
_entity.type
_entity.pdbx_description
1 polymer ?
#
loop_
_entity_poly.entity_id
_entity_poly.type
_entity_poly.pdbx_seq_one_letter_code
_entity_poly.pdbx_strand_id
1 'polypeptide(L)'
;MVYIDVRDLLPKTNKILVVSGGVACNHYIRRALQKLCDTTGYQFHCPPPNLCTDNGIMIAWNGMERLKAKTGVLYKKEDIEAVVYQSKCQIGTDLTDDVRSLGIHAQKWVKF
;
A
#
# COMPACT_ATOMS: atom_id res chain seq x y z
N MET A 1 -2.93 12.98 -1.75
CA MET A 1 -3.43 13.50 -0.46
C MET A 1 -4.82 14.11 -0.60
N VAL A 2 -5.03 15.05 -1.53
CA VAL A 2 -6.33 15.70 -1.81
C VAL A 2 -7.54 14.76 -1.80
N TYR A 3 -7.49 13.63 -2.52
CA TYR A 3 -8.59 12.66 -2.55
C TYR A 3 -8.98 12.14 -1.15
N ILE A 4 -7.97 11.80 -0.34
CA ILE A 4 -8.15 11.34 1.04
C ILE A 4 -8.81 12.42 1.89
N ASP A 5 -8.41 13.69 1.70
CA ASP A 5 -8.96 14.82 2.45
C ASP A 5 -10.42 15.12 2.06
N VAL A 6 -10.74 15.05 0.75
CA VAL A 6 -12.11 15.27 0.22
C VAL A 6 -13.08 14.20 0.71
N ARG A 7 -12.63 12.94 0.77
CA ARG A 7 -13.45 11.80 1.19
C ARG A 7 -13.32 11.47 2.68
N ASP A 8 -12.54 12.24 3.42
CA ASP A 8 -12.23 12.04 4.85
C ASP A 8 -11.85 10.59 5.21
N LEU A 9 -10.99 9.98 4.39
CA LEU A 9 -10.71 8.53 4.45
C LEU A 9 -9.70 8.13 5.52
N LEU A 10 -8.94 9.08 6.06
CA LEU A 10 -7.92 8.83 7.08
C LEU A 10 -8.11 9.77 8.28
N PRO A 11 -7.69 9.35 9.48
CA PRO A 11 -7.64 10.23 10.64
C PRO A 11 -6.82 11.50 10.36
N LYS A 12 -7.20 12.62 11.00
CA LYS A 12 -6.46 13.90 10.85
C LYS A 12 -5.03 13.83 11.39
N THR A 13 -4.76 12.89 12.30
CA THR A 13 -3.44 12.64 12.90
C THR A 13 -2.84 11.32 12.38
N ASN A 14 -1.51 11.21 12.46
CA ASN A 14 -0.77 9.98 12.13
C ASN A 14 -0.98 9.47 10.69
N LYS A 15 -0.97 10.39 9.72
CA LYS A 15 -1.12 10.06 8.30
C LYS A 15 0.19 9.50 7.75
N ILE A 16 0.16 8.26 7.29
CA ILE A 16 1.35 7.54 6.81
C ILE A 16 1.18 7.15 5.35
N LEU A 17 2.16 7.48 4.51
CA LEU A 17 2.30 6.95 3.16
C LEU A 17 3.39 5.88 3.15
N VAL A 18 3.00 4.64 2.84
CA VAL A 18 3.93 3.53 2.60
C VAL A 18 3.99 3.26 1.11
N VAL A 19 5.20 3.17 0.55
CA VAL A 19 5.40 2.87 -0.88
C VAL A 19 6.37 1.70 -1.01
N SER A 20 5.96 0.69 -1.76
CA SER A 20 6.73 -0.52 -2.08
C SER A 20 6.56 -0.89 -3.56
N GLY A 21 7.23 -1.94 -4.02
CA GLY A 21 7.30 -2.36 -5.42
C GLY A 21 8.59 -1.91 -6.10
N GLY A 22 8.91 -2.49 -7.26
CA GLY A 22 10.17 -2.20 -7.98
C GLY A 22 10.36 -0.71 -8.32
N VAL A 23 9.27 0.01 -8.60
CA VAL A 23 9.31 1.46 -8.87
C VAL A 23 9.70 2.28 -7.63
N ALA A 24 9.41 1.79 -6.42
CA ALA A 24 9.78 2.45 -5.16
C ALA A 24 11.31 2.50 -4.96
N CYS A 25 12.06 1.59 -5.60
CA CYS A 25 13.52 1.61 -5.60
C CYS A 25 14.12 2.78 -6.38
N ASN A 26 13.34 3.46 -7.22
CA ASN A 26 13.82 4.62 -7.96
C ASN A 26 14.04 5.81 -7.01
N HIS A 27 15.31 6.23 -6.86
CA HIS A 27 15.68 7.31 -5.94
C HIS A 27 15.04 8.66 -6.27
N TYR A 28 14.80 8.96 -7.55
CA TYR A 28 14.14 10.19 -7.97
C TYR A 28 12.68 10.20 -7.49
N ILE A 29 11.94 9.12 -7.76
CA ILE A 29 10.54 8.95 -7.30
C ILE A 29 10.48 8.97 -5.76
N ARG A 30 11.39 8.27 -5.09
CA ARG A 30 11.44 8.25 -3.62
C ARG A 30 11.66 9.65 -3.03
N ARG A 31 12.59 10.43 -3.58
CA ARG A 31 12.83 11.83 -3.14
C ARG A 31 11.63 12.73 -3.42
N ALA A 32 10.97 12.56 -4.57
CA ALA A 32 9.75 13.28 -4.91
C ALA A 32 8.63 13.04 -3.90
N LEU A 33 8.39 11.78 -3.57
CA LEU A 33 7.34 11.39 -2.63
C LEU A 33 7.68 11.81 -1.20
N GLN A 34 8.95 11.76 -0.79
CA GLN A 34 9.39 12.31 0.49
C GLN A 34 9.06 13.79 0.59
N LYS A 35 9.48 14.62 -0.38
CA LYS A 35 9.17 16.06 -0.40
C LYS A 35 7.66 16.31 -0.35
N LEU A 36 6.87 15.52 -1.10
CA LEU A 36 5.42 15.62 -1.08
C LEU A 36 4.86 15.35 0.33
N CYS A 37 5.30 14.28 0.99
CA CYS A 37 4.89 13.96 2.35
C CYS A 37 5.26 15.06 3.35
N ASP A 38 6.49 15.60 3.26
CA ASP A 38 6.97 16.69 4.10
C ASP A 38 6.06 17.92 3.98
N THR A 39 5.66 18.28 2.76
CA THR A 39 4.76 19.43 2.51
C THR A 39 3.29 19.19 2.88
N THR A 40 2.87 17.93 3.02
CA THR A 40 1.46 17.58 3.28
C THR A 40 1.22 17.06 4.71
N GLY A 41 2.26 17.01 5.53
CA GLY A 41 2.21 16.51 6.91
C GLY A 41 2.00 15.00 7.00
N TYR A 42 2.41 14.25 5.98
CA TYR A 42 2.42 12.79 6.02
C TYR A 42 3.79 12.28 6.46
N GLN A 43 3.82 11.18 7.19
CA GLN A 43 5.05 10.40 7.35
C GLN A 43 5.27 9.55 6.11
N PHE A 44 6.51 9.48 5.64
CA PHE A 44 6.88 8.65 4.49
C PHE A 44 7.67 7.43 4.92
N HIS A 45 7.22 6.25 4.51
CA HIS A 45 7.94 5.00 4.69
C HIS A 45 8.10 4.29 3.35
N CYS A 46 9.34 3.87 3.08
CA CYS A 46 9.68 3.02 1.95
C CYS A 46 10.64 1.95 2.51
N PRO A 47 10.37 0.66 2.28
CA PRO A 47 11.30 -0.40 2.66
C PRO A 47 12.69 -0.19 2.03
N PRO A 48 13.73 -0.85 2.58
CA PRO A 48 15.01 -1.01 1.89
C PRO A 48 14.80 -1.61 0.47
N PRO A 49 15.59 -1.22 -0.55
CA PRO A 49 15.37 -1.65 -1.93
C PRO A 49 15.28 -3.17 -2.13
N ASN A 50 16.06 -3.96 -1.39
CA ASN A 50 16.04 -5.42 -1.44
C ASN A 50 14.75 -6.05 -0.87
N LEU A 51 13.93 -5.27 -0.17
CA LEU A 51 12.62 -5.68 0.36
C LEU A 51 11.44 -5.04 -0.38
N CYS A 52 11.68 -4.12 -1.31
CA CYS A 52 10.63 -3.48 -2.11
C CYS A 52 10.08 -4.37 -3.22
N THR A 53 10.89 -5.27 -3.77
CA THR A 53 10.47 -6.22 -4.81
C THR A 53 9.89 -7.49 -4.20
N ASP A 54 9.15 -8.26 -5.01
CA ASP A 54 8.58 -9.54 -4.56
C ASP A 54 9.65 -10.45 -3.95
N ASN A 55 9.39 -10.90 -2.72
CA ASN A 55 10.31 -11.74 -1.96
C ASN A 55 9.54 -12.71 -1.04
N GLY A 56 10.19 -13.80 -0.63
CA GLY A 56 9.55 -14.78 0.28
C GLY A 56 9.30 -14.25 1.69
N ILE A 57 10.03 -13.21 2.12
CA ILE A 57 9.93 -12.63 3.47
C ILE A 57 8.58 -11.94 3.66
N MET A 58 8.08 -11.18 2.67
CA MET A 58 6.76 -10.56 2.75
C MET A 58 5.63 -11.60 2.84
N ILE A 59 5.78 -12.76 2.19
CA ILE A 59 4.81 -13.86 2.26
C ILE A 59 4.82 -14.50 3.65
N ALA A 60 6.01 -14.80 4.18
CA ALA A 60 6.17 -15.35 5.52
C ALA A 60 5.64 -14.39 6.60
N TRP A 61 5.95 -13.09 6.48
CA TRP A 61 5.47 -12.06 7.42
C TRP A 61 3.96 -11.93 7.39
N ASN A 62 3.34 -11.88 6.20
CA ASN A 62 1.88 -11.89 6.08
C ASN A 62 1.26 -13.15 6.72
N GLY A 63 1.87 -14.32 6.53
CA GLY A 63 1.45 -15.56 7.21
C GLY A 63 1.52 -15.46 8.74
N MET A 64 2.59 -14.89 9.29
CA MET A 64 2.73 -14.66 10.72
C MET A 64 1.68 -13.68 11.27
N GLU A 65 1.42 -12.56 10.57
CA GLU A 65 0.40 -11.59 10.98
C GLU A 65 -1.00 -12.20 10.95
N ARG A 66 -1.32 -13.00 9.93
CA ARG A 66 -2.57 -13.76 9.86
C ARG A 66 -2.71 -14.79 10.98
N LEU A 67 -1.63 -15.47 11.34
CA LEU A 67 -1.60 -16.41 12.47
C LEU A 67 -1.86 -15.69 13.79
N LYS A 68 -1.19 -14.57 14.06
CA LYS A 68 -1.40 -13.75 15.26
C LYS A 68 -2.83 -13.22 15.36
N ALA A 69 -3.37 -12.74 14.25
CA ALA A 69 -4.75 -12.25 14.15
C ALA A 69 -5.80 -13.38 14.06
N LYS A 70 -5.37 -14.65 14.01
CA LYS A 70 -6.23 -15.84 13.85
C LYS A 70 -7.18 -15.74 12.66
N THR A 71 -6.71 -15.19 11.54
CA THR A 71 -7.54 -14.90 10.35
C THR A 71 -7.07 -15.67 9.11
N GLY A 72 -7.98 -16.48 8.57
CA GLY A 72 -7.77 -17.31 7.37
C GLY A 72 -6.55 -18.23 7.47
N VAL A 73 -6.35 -18.80 8.65
CA VAL A 73 -5.40 -19.88 8.91
C VAL A 73 -6.19 -21.18 8.84
N LEU A 74 -5.69 -22.14 8.07
CA LEU A 74 -6.27 -23.48 7.96
C LEU A 74 -5.52 -24.42 8.89
N TYR A 75 -6.26 -25.24 9.63
CA TYR A 75 -5.68 -26.17 10.62
C TYR A 75 -5.87 -27.63 10.24
N LYS A 76 -6.95 -27.95 9.50
CA LYS A 76 -7.25 -29.32 9.08
C LYS A 76 -6.53 -29.62 7.78
N LYS A 77 -6.05 -30.86 7.66
CA LYS A 77 -5.30 -31.32 6.49
C LYS A 77 -6.16 -31.26 5.23
N GLU A 78 -7.43 -31.63 5.34
CA GLU A 78 -8.37 -31.66 4.22
C GLU A 78 -8.61 -30.25 3.65
N ASP A 79 -8.72 -29.25 4.53
CA ASP A 79 -8.90 -27.86 4.14
C ASP A 79 -7.64 -27.30 3.44
N ILE A 80 -6.45 -27.70 3.91
CA ILE A 80 -5.16 -27.30 3.32
C ILE A 80 -5.00 -27.93 1.93
N GLU A 81 -5.33 -29.21 1.78
CA GLU A 81 -5.24 -29.93 0.51
C GLU A 81 -6.28 -29.44 -0.52
N ALA A 82 -7.40 -28.89 -0.06
CA ALA A 82 -8.42 -28.28 -0.91
C ALA A 82 -8.04 -26.88 -1.44
N VAL A 83 -6.94 -26.27 -0.98
CA VAL A 83 -6.53 -24.94 -1.43
C VAL A 83 -6.12 -24.98 -2.91
N VAL A 84 -6.89 -24.27 -3.74
CA VAL A 84 -6.57 -24.04 -5.14
C VAL A 84 -5.94 -22.67 -5.34
N TYR A 85 -5.02 -22.57 -6.30
CA TYR A 85 -4.42 -21.27 -6.65
C TYR A 85 -5.51 -20.35 -7.23
N GLN A 86 -5.44 -19.06 -6.88
CA GLN A 86 -6.28 -18.03 -7.48
C GLN A 86 -5.38 -16.99 -8.15
N SER A 87 -5.56 -16.82 -9.45
CA SER A 87 -4.81 -15.82 -10.23
C SER A 87 -5.27 -14.38 -9.97
N LYS A 88 -6.45 -14.22 -9.34
CA LYS A 88 -7.01 -12.93 -8.96
C LYS A 88 -7.32 -12.96 -7.47
N CYS A 89 -6.76 -12.01 -6.73
CA CYS A 89 -7.04 -11.76 -5.34
C CYS A 89 -7.39 -10.27 -5.21
N GLN A 90 -8.65 -9.96 -4.90
CA GLN A 90 -9.05 -8.57 -4.72
C GLN A 90 -8.48 -8.03 -3.42
N ILE A 91 -7.77 -6.90 -3.53
CA ILE A 91 -7.26 -6.16 -2.38
C ILE A 91 -8.14 -4.91 -2.23
N GLY A 92 -9.12 -4.99 -1.32
CA GLY A 92 -10.03 -3.89 -1.02
C GLY A 92 -10.94 -3.50 -2.19
N THR A 93 -11.45 -2.27 -2.12
CA THR A 93 -12.36 -1.69 -3.12
C THR A 93 -11.58 -0.85 -4.13
N ASP A 94 -11.89 -1.02 -5.42
CA ASP A 94 -11.35 -0.14 -6.47
C ASP A 94 -12.02 1.24 -6.37
N LEU A 95 -11.20 2.29 -6.18
CA LEU A 95 -11.64 3.69 -6.05
C LEU A 95 -11.39 4.50 -7.33
N THR A 96 -10.98 3.85 -8.43
CA THR A 96 -10.54 4.53 -9.66
C THR A 96 -11.61 5.46 -10.24
N ASP A 97 -12.85 5.00 -10.36
CA ASP A 97 -13.92 5.80 -10.95
C ASP A 97 -14.35 6.95 -10.04
N ASP A 98 -14.28 6.75 -8.72
CA ASP A 98 -14.55 7.81 -7.75
C ASP A 98 -13.50 8.93 -7.85
N VAL A 99 -12.21 8.56 -7.88
CA VAL A 99 -11.10 9.51 -8.07
C VAL A 99 -11.25 10.28 -9.38
N ARG A 100 -11.63 9.58 -10.47
CA ARG A 100 -11.87 10.21 -11.78
C ARG A 100 -13.03 11.21 -11.74
N SER A 101 -14.14 10.84 -11.09
CA SER A 101 -15.35 11.69 -11.03
C SER A 101 -15.11 13.03 -10.33
N LEU A 102 -14.15 13.07 -9.39
CA LEU A 102 -13.82 14.27 -8.64
C LEU A 102 -12.96 15.27 -9.42
N GLY A 103 -12.48 14.92 -10.61
CA GLY A 103 -11.68 15.83 -11.45
C GLY A 103 -10.42 16.33 -10.74
N ILE A 104 -9.80 15.52 -9.88
CA ILE A 104 -8.62 15.94 -9.11
C ILE A 104 -7.44 16.06 -10.08
N HIS A 105 -7.11 17.30 -10.41
CA HIS A 105 -5.93 17.59 -11.21
C HIS A 105 -4.69 17.61 -10.32
N ALA A 106 -3.59 17.03 -10.81
CA ALA A 106 -2.29 17.24 -10.20
C ALA A 106 -2.01 18.75 -10.21
N GLN A 107 -2.03 19.38 -9.03
CA GLN A 107 -1.59 20.75 -8.88
C GLN A 107 -0.16 20.87 -9.38
N LYS A 108 0.23 22.04 -9.90
CA LYS A 108 1.59 22.29 -10.40
C LYS A 108 2.59 21.68 -9.41
N TRP A 109 3.32 20.68 -9.89
CA TRP A 109 4.24 19.87 -9.10
C TRP A 109 5.10 20.75 -8.21
N VAL A 110 5.38 20.29 -6.99
CA VAL A 110 6.46 20.84 -6.16
C VAL A 110 7.68 20.92 -7.06
N LYS A 111 8.08 22.15 -7.42
CA LYS A 111 9.23 22.36 -8.32
C LYS A 111 10.45 21.75 -7.65
N PHE A 112 11.11 20.84 -8.35
CA PHE A 112 12.24 20.07 -7.83
C PHE A 112 13.49 20.90 -7.64
#